data_AF-A0AAU0L0V5-F1
#
_entry.id   AF-A0AAU0L0V5-F1
#
_cell.length_a   1.000
_cell.length_b   1.000
_cell.length_c   1.000
_cell.angle_alpha   90.00
_cell.angle_beta   90.00
_cell.angle_gamma   90.00
#
_symmetry.space_group_name_H-M   'P 1'
#
loop_
_entity.id
_entity.type
_entity.pdbx_description
1 polymer ?
#
loop_
_entity_poly.entity_id
_entity_poly.type
_entity_poly.pdbx_seq_one_letter_code
_entity_poly.pdbx_strand_id
1 'polypeptide(L)'
;MAGRKALVLTATDIKELGMHILSLPFKRRIEERCLHMLKNKKSLQDLSEQDRQLIQKCRYERNAYNKRMLQLQLIQQTEPAKRNALQQNILKLHQKHDIDAYFAMHDALDEILKTQRHQTAAKNLNQKIEKALNPKQQKEKQSQKQQKKREDQIKYFIGSLYLGVFERAKFQITHSNQDLDNLKTLFRMALIGKTMQQTNKDLQTVTQEISNSSQYQEIERFIQEAKQDPRNPFNKTPE
;
A
#
# COMPACT_ATOMS: atom_id res chain seq x y z
N MET A 1 28.13 -5.77 6.36
CA MET A 1 27.05 -6.30 5.50
C MET A 1 25.94 -6.80 6.41
N ALA A 2 24.79 -6.11 6.49
CA ALA A 2 23.66 -6.57 7.28
C ALA A 2 23.07 -7.82 6.62
N GLY A 3 23.52 -9.00 7.07
CA GLY A 3 23.07 -10.28 6.56
C GLY A 3 21.57 -10.43 6.80
N ARG A 4 20.82 -10.87 5.78
CA ARG A 4 19.44 -11.32 5.95
C ARG A 4 19.42 -12.31 7.11
N LYS A 5 18.57 -12.05 8.12
CA LYS A 5 18.34 -13.01 9.21
C LYS A 5 18.11 -14.39 8.61
N ALA A 6 18.88 -15.37 9.07
CA ALA A 6 18.69 -16.76 8.69
C ALA A 6 17.23 -17.11 8.94
N LEU A 7 16.56 -17.58 7.91
CA LEU A 7 15.13 -17.80 8.01
C LEU A 7 14.91 -19.05 8.87
N VAL A 8 14.40 -18.84 10.08
CA VAL A 8 14.11 -19.91 11.04
C VAL A 8 12.89 -20.67 10.53
N LEU A 9 13.06 -21.97 10.32
CA LEU A 9 11.98 -22.84 9.86
C LEU A 9 11.05 -23.15 11.04
N THR A 10 9.78 -22.77 10.95
CA THR A 10 8.79 -23.09 11.99
C THR A 10 7.97 -24.33 11.63
N ALA A 11 7.31 -24.94 12.62
CA ALA A 11 6.42 -26.08 12.38
C ALA A 11 5.23 -25.67 11.48
N THR A 12 4.75 -24.43 11.64
CA THR A 12 3.72 -23.83 10.80
C THR A 12 4.17 -23.74 9.34
N ASP A 13 5.39 -23.28 9.08
CA ASP A 13 5.95 -23.19 7.72
C ASP A 13 5.95 -24.55 7.01
N ILE A 14 6.34 -25.61 7.73
CA ILE A 14 6.33 -26.97 7.19
C ILE A 14 4.91 -27.44 6.89
N LYS A 15 3.99 -27.24 7.84
CA LYS A 15 2.59 -27.66 7.67
C LYS A 15 1.96 -26.99 6.47
N GLU A 16 2.14 -25.67 6.33
CA GLU A 16 1.66 -24.94 5.16
C GLU A 16 2.29 -25.41 3.85
N LEU A 17 3.60 -25.69 3.86
CA LEU A 17 4.29 -26.21 2.68
C LEU A 17 3.71 -27.57 2.27
N GLY A 18 3.48 -28.47 3.23
CA GLY A 18 2.86 -29.77 2.98
C GLY A 18 1.45 -29.63 2.40
N MET A 19 0.62 -28.77 3.00
CA MET A 19 -0.74 -28.48 2.50
C MET A 19 -0.71 -27.92 1.08
N HIS A 20 0.21 -26.98 0.81
CA HIS A 20 0.39 -26.44 -0.53
C HIS A 20 0.75 -27.54 -1.53
N ILE A 21 1.77 -28.36 -1.25
CA ILE A 21 2.17 -29.43 -2.17
C ILE A 21 1.03 -30.42 -2.42
N LEU A 22 0.28 -30.79 -1.37
CA LEU A 22 -0.88 -31.68 -1.51
C LEU A 22 -1.93 -31.10 -2.47
N SER A 23 -2.17 -29.79 -2.41
CA SER A 23 -3.13 -29.08 -3.27
C SER A 23 -2.70 -28.93 -4.74
N LEU A 24 -1.44 -29.22 -5.09
CA LEU A 24 -0.98 -29.11 -6.48
C LEU A 24 -1.66 -30.15 -7.38
N PRO A 25 -2.21 -29.75 -8.54
CA PRO A 25 -2.82 -30.67 -9.51
C PRO A 25 -1.83 -31.73 -10.00
N PHE A 26 -0.60 -31.30 -10.30
CA PHE A 26 0.51 -32.16 -10.68
C PHE A 26 1.73 -31.81 -9.84
N LYS A 27 2.43 -32.85 -9.37
CA LYS A 27 3.59 -32.70 -8.49
C LYS A 27 4.86 -33.02 -9.26
N ARG A 28 5.92 -32.24 -9.03
CA ARG A 28 7.27 -32.56 -9.48
C ARG A 28 7.89 -33.58 -8.54
N ARG A 29 8.91 -34.31 -9.03
CA ARG A 29 9.67 -35.29 -8.23
C ARG A 29 10.19 -34.73 -6.89
N ILE A 30 10.58 -33.44 -6.86
CA ILE A 30 11.06 -32.78 -5.64
C ILE A 30 9.94 -32.60 -4.60
N GLU A 31 8.73 -32.31 -5.04
CA GLU A 31 7.54 -32.11 -4.20
C GLU A 31 7.06 -33.45 -3.63
N GLU A 32 7.06 -34.51 -4.44
CA GLU A 32 6.75 -35.87 -4.01
C GLU A 32 7.76 -36.37 -2.96
N ARG A 33 9.06 -36.17 -3.22
CA ARG A 33 10.12 -36.47 -2.26
C ARG A 33 9.94 -35.72 -0.95
N CYS A 34 9.54 -34.45 -1.02
CA CYS A 34 9.29 -33.62 0.16
C CYS A 34 8.10 -34.18 0.96
N LEU A 35 6.97 -34.49 0.31
CA LEU A 35 5.83 -35.10 0.99
C LEU A 35 6.17 -36.45 1.64
N HIS A 36 6.90 -37.31 0.93
CA HIS A 36 7.34 -38.59 1.47
C HIS A 36 8.23 -38.40 2.71
N MET A 37 9.20 -37.48 2.64
CA MET A 37 10.05 -37.14 3.77
C MET A 37 9.23 -36.60 4.95
N LEU A 38 8.31 -35.68 4.72
CA LEU A 38 7.49 -35.08 5.77
C LEU A 38 6.54 -36.08 6.46
N LYS A 39 6.08 -37.12 5.75
CA LYS A 39 5.27 -38.21 6.35
C LYS A 39 6.06 -39.05 7.34
N ASN A 40 7.38 -39.17 7.15
CA ASN A 40 8.23 -40.10 7.90
C ASN A 40 8.99 -39.41 9.05
N LYS A 41 8.92 -38.08 9.18
CA LYS A 41 9.63 -37.29 10.21
C LYS A 41 8.63 -36.76 11.23
N LYS A 42 8.86 -37.05 12.52
CA LYS A 42 7.93 -36.70 13.61
C LYS A 42 8.22 -35.32 14.20
N SER A 43 9.46 -34.86 14.18
CA SER A 43 9.89 -33.57 14.71
C SER A 43 10.79 -32.79 13.75
N LEU A 44 10.79 -31.46 13.89
CA LEU A 44 11.76 -30.56 13.23
C LEU A 44 13.21 -30.89 13.61
N GLN A 45 13.42 -31.46 14.78
CA GLN A 45 14.74 -31.88 15.27
C GLN A 45 15.26 -33.11 14.51
N ASP A 46 14.37 -33.90 13.89
CA ASP A 46 14.73 -35.10 13.12
C ASP A 46 15.17 -34.80 11.68
N LEU A 47 15.15 -33.51 11.29
CA LEU A 47 15.49 -33.06 9.93
C LEU A 47 17.01 -32.99 9.77
N SER A 48 17.52 -33.84 8.89
CA SER A 48 18.91 -33.76 8.40
C SER A 48 19.13 -32.47 7.61
N GLU A 49 20.39 -32.15 7.34
CA GLU A 49 20.73 -31.01 6.47
C GLU A 49 20.14 -31.18 5.06
N GLN A 50 20.12 -32.41 4.53
CA GLN A 50 19.52 -32.72 3.24
C GLN A 50 18.00 -32.48 3.25
N ASP A 51 17.32 -32.83 4.35
CA ASP A 51 15.88 -32.56 4.51
C ASP A 51 15.61 -31.06 4.52
N ARG A 52 16.44 -30.28 5.22
CA ARG A 52 16.35 -28.82 5.25
C ARG A 52 16.56 -28.19 3.87
N GLN A 53 17.53 -28.68 3.10
CA GLN A 53 17.76 -28.24 1.73
C GLN A 53 16.57 -28.57 0.81
N LEU A 54 15.96 -29.76 0.98
CA LEU A 54 14.78 -30.15 0.22
C LEU A 54 13.58 -29.24 0.54
N ILE A 55 13.33 -28.97 1.82
CA ILE A 55 12.30 -28.02 2.26
C ILE A 55 12.55 -26.65 1.66
N GLN A 56 13.80 -26.16 1.71
CA GLN A 56 14.15 -24.87 1.14
C GLN A 56 13.86 -24.81 -0.37
N LYS A 57 14.22 -25.84 -1.13
CA LYS A 57 13.89 -25.95 -2.57
C LYS A 57 12.38 -25.90 -2.81
N CYS A 58 11.60 -26.71 -2.09
CA CYS A 58 10.13 -26.70 -2.23
C CYS A 58 9.50 -25.36 -1.85
N ARG A 59 10.09 -24.60 -0.92
CA ARG A 59 9.63 -23.24 -0.61
C ARG A 59 9.91 -22.25 -1.73
N TYR A 60 11.06 -22.35 -2.38
CA TYR A 60 11.31 -21.56 -3.58
C TYR A 60 10.31 -21.88 -4.68
N GLU A 61 9.99 -23.16 -4.89
CA GLU A 61 8.96 -23.58 -5.86
C GLU A 61 7.57 -23.05 -5.49
N ARG A 62 7.13 -23.15 -4.22
CA ARG A 62 5.87 -22.54 -3.74
C ARG A 62 5.83 -21.05 -4.05
N ASN A 63 6.91 -20.32 -3.77
CA ASN A 63 7.00 -18.89 -4.03
C ASN A 63 6.95 -18.58 -5.54
N ALA A 64 7.60 -19.39 -6.37
CA ALA A 64 7.54 -19.26 -7.82
C ALA A 64 6.13 -19.58 -8.36
N TYR A 65 5.50 -20.63 -7.84
CA TYR A 65 4.11 -21.00 -8.13
C TYR A 65 3.15 -19.85 -7.82
N ASN A 66 3.21 -19.28 -6.61
CA ASN A 66 2.33 -18.17 -6.22
C ASN A 66 2.47 -16.96 -7.16
N LYS A 67 3.70 -16.64 -7.58
CA LYS A 67 3.94 -15.56 -8.56
C LYS A 67 3.32 -15.88 -9.92
N ARG A 68 3.44 -17.12 -10.39
CA ARG A 68 2.81 -17.58 -11.64
C ARG A 68 1.29 -17.51 -11.57
N MET A 69 0.68 -17.92 -10.45
CA MET A 69 -0.77 -17.84 -10.26
C MET A 69 -1.28 -16.40 -10.19
N LEU A 70 -0.58 -15.49 -9.51
CA LEU A 70 -0.90 -14.06 -9.55
C LEU A 70 -0.82 -13.51 -10.99
N GLN A 71 0.21 -13.90 -11.75
CA GLN A 71 0.33 -13.50 -13.15
C GLN A 71 -0.80 -14.06 -14.02
N LEU A 72 -1.25 -15.29 -13.79
CA LEU A 72 -2.41 -15.87 -14.45
C LEU A 72 -3.69 -15.09 -14.14
N GLN A 73 -3.91 -14.72 -12.88
CA GLN A 73 -5.05 -13.90 -12.47
C GLN A 73 -5.05 -12.53 -13.17
N LEU A 74 -3.88 -11.88 -13.29
CA LEU A 74 -3.75 -10.63 -14.05
C LEU A 74 -4.10 -10.81 -15.54
N ILE A 75 -3.70 -11.93 -16.15
CA ILE A 75 -4.05 -12.24 -17.55
C ILE A 75 -5.56 -12.43 -17.71
N GLN A 76 -6.21 -13.12 -16.76
CA GLN A 76 -7.66 -13.33 -16.75
C GLN A 76 -8.43 -12.00 -16.62
N GLN A 77 -7.91 -11.05 -15.85
CA GLN A 77 -8.51 -9.72 -15.65
C GLN A 77 -8.21 -8.73 -16.80
N THR A 78 -7.19 -9.00 -17.61
CA THR A 78 -6.84 -8.15 -18.75
C THR A 78 -7.95 -8.23 -19.81
N GLU A 79 -8.42 -7.09 -20.33
CA GLU A 79 -9.43 -7.05 -21.40
C GLU A 79 -9.02 -7.92 -22.60
N PRO A 80 -9.93 -8.72 -23.21
CA PRO A 80 -9.59 -9.64 -24.29
C PRO A 80 -8.85 -8.98 -25.47
N ALA A 81 -9.24 -7.75 -25.85
CA ALA A 81 -8.62 -6.99 -26.94
C ALA A 81 -7.18 -6.56 -26.65
N LYS A 82 -6.77 -6.50 -25.38
CA LYS A 82 -5.42 -6.09 -24.95
C LYS A 82 -4.49 -7.27 -24.72
N ARG A 83 -4.99 -8.51 -24.83
CA ARG A 83 -4.19 -9.72 -24.60
C ARG A 83 -3.34 -10.05 -25.83
N ASN A 84 -2.04 -10.30 -25.60
CA ASN A 84 -1.17 -10.80 -26.66
C ASN A 84 -1.39 -12.30 -26.93
N ALA A 85 -0.83 -12.81 -28.03
CA ALA A 85 -0.99 -14.21 -28.43
C ALA A 85 -0.53 -15.21 -27.35
N LEU A 86 0.57 -14.92 -26.65
CA LEU A 86 1.09 -15.77 -25.59
C LEU A 86 0.10 -15.87 -24.41
N GLN A 87 -0.47 -14.74 -23.99
CA GLN A 87 -1.48 -14.68 -22.93
C GLN A 87 -2.75 -15.43 -23.31
N GLN A 88 -3.19 -15.35 -24.56
CA GLN A 88 -4.33 -16.13 -25.06
C GLN A 88 -4.03 -17.64 -25.03
N ASN A 89 -2.82 -18.05 -25.43
CA ASN A 89 -2.41 -19.45 -25.39
C ASN A 89 -2.31 -19.98 -23.95
N ILE A 90 -1.82 -19.18 -23.00
CA ILE A 90 -1.80 -19.52 -21.56
C ILE A 90 -3.22 -19.84 -21.07
N LEU A 91 -4.22 -19.04 -21.45
CA LEU A 91 -5.61 -19.29 -21.07
C LEU A 91 -6.17 -20.57 -21.70
N LYS A 92 -5.81 -20.87 -22.95
CA LYS A 92 -6.16 -22.14 -23.60
C LYS A 92 -5.53 -23.34 -22.89
N LEU A 93 -4.25 -23.24 -22.49
CA LEU A 93 -3.56 -24.30 -21.74
C LEU A 93 -4.22 -24.52 -20.37
N HIS A 94 -4.61 -23.43 -19.69
CA HIS A 94 -5.29 -23.51 -18.40
C HIS A 94 -6.60 -24.32 -18.43
N GLN A 95 -7.29 -24.35 -19.58
CA GLN A 95 -8.54 -25.08 -19.76
C GLN A 95 -8.38 -26.59 -20.01
N LYS A 96 -7.19 -27.05 -20.44
CA LYS A 96 -7.00 -28.45 -20.85
C LYS A 96 -6.81 -29.43 -19.69
N HIS A 97 -6.40 -28.93 -18.52
CA HIS A 97 -6.25 -29.68 -17.26
C HIS A 97 -5.40 -30.97 -17.31
N ASP A 98 -4.64 -31.21 -18.39
CA ASP A 98 -3.67 -32.31 -18.48
C ASP A 98 -2.27 -31.88 -18.00
N ILE A 99 -1.40 -32.87 -17.76
CA ILE A 99 -0.07 -32.66 -17.15
C ILE A 99 0.85 -31.82 -18.04
N ASP A 100 0.82 -32.04 -19.36
CA ASP A 100 1.69 -31.34 -20.30
C ASP A 100 1.23 -29.89 -20.45
N ALA A 101 -0.08 -29.67 -20.56
CA ALA A 101 -0.66 -28.33 -20.58
C ALA A 101 -0.38 -27.56 -19.29
N TYR A 102 -0.45 -28.22 -18.12
CA TYR A 102 -0.12 -27.61 -16.83
C TYR A 102 1.32 -27.10 -16.81
N PHE A 103 2.31 -27.94 -17.12
CA PHE A 103 3.70 -27.50 -17.08
C PHE A 103 4.05 -26.50 -18.18
N ALA A 104 3.51 -26.67 -19.39
CA ALA A 104 3.67 -25.69 -20.47
C ALA A 104 3.10 -24.31 -20.09
N MET A 105 1.94 -24.27 -19.42
CA MET A 105 1.36 -23.02 -18.89
C MET A 105 2.29 -22.38 -17.87
N HIS A 106 2.83 -23.17 -16.94
CA HIS A 106 3.75 -22.68 -15.91
C HIS A 106 5.05 -22.12 -16.50
N ASP A 107 5.62 -22.75 -17.52
CA ASP A 107 6.82 -22.29 -18.21
C ASP A 107 6.55 -20.98 -18.97
N ALA A 108 5.40 -20.89 -19.65
CA ALA A 108 4.98 -19.66 -20.33
C ALA A 108 4.77 -18.48 -19.36
N LEU A 109 4.20 -18.74 -18.17
CA LEU A 109 4.06 -17.73 -17.11
C LEU A 109 5.44 -17.28 -16.57
N ASP A 110 6.40 -18.20 -16.44
CA ASP A 110 7.76 -17.87 -16.01
C ASP A 110 8.48 -16.98 -17.04
N GLU A 111 8.30 -17.22 -18.33
CA GLU A 111 8.86 -16.33 -19.37
C GLU A 111 8.29 -14.92 -19.30
N ILE A 112 6.98 -14.76 -19.12
CA ILE A 112 6.37 -13.43 -18.91
C ILE A 112 7.00 -12.73 -17.70
N LEU A 113 7.14 -13.44 -16.57
CA LEU A 113 7.75 -12.90 -15.36
C LEU A 113 9.22 -12.50 -15.57
N LYS A 114 9.99 -13.27 -16.35
CA LYS A 114 11.37 -12.91 -16.72
C LYS A 114 11.41 -11.63 -17.55
N THR A 115 10.58 -11.53 -18.60
CA THR A 115 10.50 -10.33 -19.44
C THR A 115 10.18 -9.08 -18.62
N GLN A 116 9.20 -9.16 -17.70
CA GLN A 116 8.87 -8.05 -16.80
C GLN A 116 10.04 -7.64 -15.89
N ARG A 117 10.81 -8.61 -15.37
CA ARG A 117 12.02 -8.32 -14.58
C ARG A 117 13.07 -7.61 -15.41
N HIS A 118 13.30 -8.05 -16.64
CA HIS A 118 14.25 -7.40 -17.55
C HIS A 118 13.83 -5.97 -17.89
N GLN A 119 12.54 -5.74 -18.19
CA GLN A 119 12.00 -4.39 -18.42
C GLN A 119 12.18 -3.48 -17.19
N THR A 120 11.89 -4.01 -16.00
CA THR A 120 12.07 -3.27 -14.74
C THR A 120 13.54 -2.95 -14.48
N ALA A 121 14.44 -3.91 -14.71
CA ALA A 121 15.88 -3.71 -14.57
C ALA A 121 16.40 -2.66 -15.55
N ALA A 122 16.00 -2.72 -16.82
CA ALA A 122 16.34 -1.74 -17.85
C ALA A 122 15.84 -0.34 -17.46
N LYS A 123 14.58 -0.21 -17.00
CA LYS A 123 14.03 1.06 -16.52
C LYS A 123 14.83 1.63 -15.34
N ASN A 124 15.21 0.79 -14.38
CA ASN A 124 16.01 1.21 -13.23
C ASN A 124 17.43 1.64 -13.65
N LEU A 125 18.04 0.95 -14.62
CA LEU A 125 19.33 1.33 -15.20
C LEU A 125 19.22 2.67 -15.94
N ASN A 126 18.21 2.85 -16.79
CA ASN A 126 17.98 4.11 -17.49
C ASN A 126 17.80 5.28 -16.51
N GLN A 127 17.05 5.07 -15.42
CA GLN A 127 16.96 6.08 -14.37
C GLN A 127 18.32 6.39 -13.75
N LYS A 128 19.19 5.41 -13.50
CA LYS A 128 20.55 5.67 -12.99
C LYS A 128 21.39 6.45 -14.00
N ILE A 129 21.29 6.11 -15.29
CA ILE A 129 21.98 6.78 -16.38
C ILE A 129 21.50 8.23 -16.49
N GLU A 130 20.19 8.48 -16.55
CA GLU A 130 19.63 9.84 -16.61
C GLU A 130 20.07 10.71 -15.42
N LYS A 131 20.12 10.12 -14.23
CA LYS A 131 20.62 10.79 -13.03
C LYS A 131 22.09 11.19 -13.15
N ALA A 132 22.92 10.31 -13.71
CA ALA A 132 24.34 10.58 -13.94
C ALA A 132 24.55 11.62 -15.05
N LEU A 133 23.73 11.59 -16.10
CA LEU A 133 23.81 12.53 -17.23
C LEU A 133 23.28 13.93 -16.88
N ASN A 134 22.23 14.04 -16.05
CA ASN A 134 21.53 15.29 -15.75
C ASN A 134 21.43 15.59 -14.24
N PRO A 135 22.56 15.77 -13.52
CA PRO A 135 22.56 15.95 -12.07
C PRO A 135 21.87 17.25 -11.62
N LYS A 136 21.92 18.33 -12.42
CA LYS A 136 21.25 19.60 -12.10
C LYS A 136 19.73 19.48 -12.12
N GLN A 137 19.17 18.90 -13.19
CA GLN A 137 17.73 18.64 -13.29
C GLN A 137 17.22 17.71 -12.17
N GLN A 138 18.07 16.78 -11.71
CA GLN A 138 17.70 15.91 -10.60
C GLN A 138 17.63 16.65 -9.26
N LYS A 139 18.56 17.59 -8.99
CA LYS A 139 18.50 18.45 -7.80
C LYS A 139 17.24 19.31 -7.80
N GLU A 140 16.88 19.88 -8.96
CA GLU A 140 15.63 20.64 -9.12
C GLU A 140 14.39 19.77 -8.87
N LYS A 141 14.30 18.58 -9.48
CA LYS A 141 13.19 17.65 -9.25
C LYS A 141 13.09 17.20 -7.78
N GLN A 142 14.23 17.02 -7.10
CA GLN A 142 14.25 16.68 -5.67
C GLN A 142 13.76 17.84 -4.81
N SER A 143 14.21 19.06 -5.09
CA SER A 143 13.75 20.27 -4.39
C SER A 143 12.25 20.48 -4.58
N GLN A 144 11.74 20.42 -5.82
CA GLN A 144 10.30 20.49 -6.11
C GLN A 144 9.50 19.40 -5.38
N LYS A 145 10.04 18.18 -5.29
CA LYS A 145 9.39 17.08 -4.57
C LYS A 145 9.35 17.32 -3.06
N GLN A 146 10.41 17.88 -2.48
CA GLN A 146 10.45 18.25 -1.07
C GLN A 146 9.46 19.38 -0.77
N GLN A 147 9.42 20.40 -1.64
CA GLN A 147 8.45 21.49 -1.54
C GLN A 147 7.02 20.97 -1.60
N LYS A 148 6.68 20.17 -2.62
CA LYS A 148 5.34 19.57 -2.75
C LYS A 148 4.97 18.73 -1.52
N LYS A 149 5.91 17.95 -0.98
CA LYS A 149 5.69 17.16 0.24
C LYS A 149 5.39 18.05 1.44
N ARG A 150 6.08 19.18 1.60
CA ARG A 150 5.80 20.16 2.65
C ARG A 150 4.40 20.77 2.46
N GLU A 151 4.05 21.17 1.23
CA GLU A 151 2.73 21.72 0.92
C GLU A 151 1.60 20.70 1.22
N ASP A 152 1.79 19.44 0.83
CA ASP A 152 0.82 18.37 1.12
C ASP A 152 0.70 18.15 2.65
N GLN A 153 1.81 18.12 3.38
CA GLN A 153 1.79 18.03 4.85
C GLN A 153 1.00 19.18 5.49
N ILE A 154 1.19 20.41 5.01
CA ILE A 154 0.43 21.57 5.47
C ILE A 154 -1.05 21.40 5.16
N LYS A 155 -1.41 21.03 3.93
CA LYS A 155 -2.81 20.82 3.52
C LYS A 155 -3.51 19.75 4.36
N TYR A 156 -2.86 18.61 4.57
CA TYR A 156 -3.42 17.53 5.38
C TYR A 156 -3.54 17.92 6.86
N PHE A 157 -2.53 18.59 7.41
CA PHE A 157 -2.56 19.03 8.80
C PHE A 157 -3.71 20.02 9.02
N ILE A 158 -3.75 21.12 8.27
CA ILE A 158 -4.82 22.13 8.36
C ILE A 158 -6.19 21.50 8.06
N GLY A 159 -6.30 20.70 7.00
CA GLY A 159 -7.56 20.06 6.62
C GLY A 159 -8.11 19.16 7.71
N SER A 160 -7.24 18.37 8.36
CA SER A 160 -7.64 17.53 9.50
C SER A 160 -8.15 18.35 10.69
N LEU A 161 -7.55 19.52 10.95
CA LEU A 161 -8.02 20.43 12.01
C LEU A 161 -9.39 21.02 11.67
N TYR A 162 -9.63 21.45 10.43
CA TYR A 162 -10.96 21.93 10.03
C TYR A 162 -12.03 20.86 10.22
N LEU A 163 -11.77 19.61 9.80
CA LEU A 163 -12.69 18.51 10.02
C LEU A 163 -12.92 18.25 11.53
N GLY A 164 -11.86 18.23 12.33
CA GLY A 164 -11.95 18.04 13.78
C GLY A 164 -12.70 19.18 14.51
N VAL A 165 -12.61 20.42 14.01
CA VAL A 165 -13.42 21.55 14.49
C VAL A 165 -14.88 21.36 14.10
N PHE A 166 -15.17 20.93 12.86
CA PHE A 166 -16.54 20.69 12.42
C PHE A 166 -17.24 19.59 13.23
N GLU A 167 -16.55 18.49 13.51
CA GLU A 167 -17.07 17.41 14.35
C GLU A 167 -17.41 17.90 15.77
N ARG A 168 -16.51 18.66 16.41
CA ARG A 168 -16.74 19.24 17.75
C ARG A 168 -17.82 20.32 17.73
N ALA A 169 -17.90 21.08 16.67
CA ALA A 169 -18.99 22.02 16.40
C ALA A 169 -20.32 21.31 16.02
N LYS A 170 -20.34 19.96 15.96
CA LYS A 170 -21.49 19.13 15.60
C LYS A 170 -22.04 19.39 14.21
N PHE A 171 -21.21 19.87 13.29
CA PHE A 171 -21.54 19.90 11.87
C PHE A 171 -21.42 18.48 11.28
N GLN A 172 -22.38 18.10 10.42
CA GLN A 172 -22.32 16.83 9.71
C GLN A 172 -21.35 16.93 8.52
N ILE A 173 -20.41 15.98 8.45
CA ILE A 173 -19.53 15.77 7.29
C ILE A 173 -20.06 14.55 6.53
N THR A 174 -20.39 14.74 5.25
CA THR A 174 -21.05 13.73 4.42
C THR A 174 -20.12 13.05 3.43
N HIS A 175 -18.88 13.53 3.30
CA HIS A 175 -17.90 13.10 2.30
C HIS A 175 -18.45 13.17 0.86
N SER A 176 -19.25 14.20 0.58
CA SER A 176 -19.89 14.42 -0.72
C SER A 176 -19.80 15.89 -1.13
N ASN A 177 -20.27 16.22 -2.35
CA ASN A 177 -20.34 17.62 -2.81
C ASN A 177 -21.18 18.52 -1.87
N GLN A 178 -22.06 17.94 -1.05
CA GLN A 178 -22.81 18.68 -0.03
C GLN A 178 -21.88 19.38 0.98
N ASP A 179 -20.71 18.81 1.28
CA ASP A 179 -19.75 19.44 2.18
C ASP A 179 -19.21 20.76 1.62
N LEU A 180 -19.15 20.90 0.29
CA LEU A 180 -18.77 22.15 -0.37
C LEU A 180 -19.84 23.24 -0.19
N ASP A 181 -21.12 22.86 -0.24
CA ASP A 181 -22.24 23.78 0.02
C ASP A 181 -22.34 24.16 1.50
N ASN A 182 -22.06 23.22 2.40
CA ASN A 182 -21.95 23.48 3.84
C ASN A 182 -20.81 24.47 4.12
N LEU A 183 -19.65 24.27 3.49
CA LEU A 183 -18.51 25.19 3.61
C LEU A 183 -18.87 26.61 3.15
N LYS A 184 -19.55 26.74 1.99
CA LYS A 184 -20.07 28.03 1.48
C LYS A 184 -20.99 28.72 2.49
N THR A 185 -21.88 27.94 3.13
CA THR A 185 -22.82 28.46 4.14
C THR A 185 -22.09 28.94 5.39
N LEU A 186 -21.11 28.18 5.89
CA LEU A 186 -20.28 28.57 7.02
C LEU A 186 -19.54 29.88 6.77
N PHE A 187 -18.93 30.03 5.58
CA PHE A 187 -18.28 31.29 5.20
C PHE A 187 -19.25 32.46 5.12
N ARG A 188 -20.47 32.25 4.61
CA ARG A 188 -21.51 33.28 4.58
C ARG A 188 -21.85 33.75 5.99
N MET A 189 -22.04 32.82 6.94
CA MET A 189 -22.33 33.16 8.33
C MET A 189 -21.18 33.91 9.00
N ALA A 190 -19.94 33.51 8.75
CA ALA A 190 -18.76 34.21 9.26
C ALA A 190 -18.68 35.66 8.75
N LEU A 191 -19.00 35.90 7.47
CA LEU A 191 -19.04 37.24 6.88
C LEU A 191 -20.18 38.09 7.47
N ILE A 192 -21.36 37.52 7.67
CA ILE A 192 -22.49 38.21 8.33
C ILE A 192 -22.09 38.63 9.75
N GLY A 193 -21.50 37.72 10.53
CA GLY A 193 -21.03 38.02 11.88
C GLY A 193 -20.02 39.17 11.92
N LYS A 194 -19.08 39.20 10.96
CA LYS A 194 -18.10 40.30 10.83
C LYS A 194 -18.77 41.64 10.57
N THR A 195 -19.75 41.70 9.67
CA THR A 195 -20.48 42.94 9.35
C THR A 195 -21.34 43.41 10.53
N MET A 196 -21.98 42.49 11.22
CA MET A 196 -22.85 42.79 12.36
C MET A 196 -22.04 43.26 13.59
N GLN A 197 -20.87 42.68 13.86
CA GLN A 197 -19.96 43.14 14.94
C GLN A 197 -19.51 44.60 14.76
N GLN A 198 -19.44 45.10 13.53
CA GLN A 198 -19.06 46.49 13.24
C GLN A 198 -20.21 47.48 13.43
N THR A 199 -21.46 47.01 13.54
CA THR A 199 -22.65 47.85 13.46
C THR A 199 -23.58 47.73 14.66
N ASN A 200 -23.43 46.72 15.53
CA ASN A 200 -24.36 46.49 16.64
C ASN A 200 -23.63 46.13 17.97
N LYS A 201 -23.89 46.91 19.03
CA LYS A 201 -23.27 46.75 20.35
C LYS A 201 -23.79 45.55 21.14
N ASP A 202 -25.01 45.08 20.85
CA ASP A 202 -25.65 43.98 21.60
C ASP A 202 -25.10 42.58 21.23
N LEU A 203 -24.26 42.49 20.20
CA LEU A 203 -23.55 41.25 19.82
C LEU A 203 -22.44 40.85 20.78
N GLN A 204 -22.01 41.75 21.67
CA GLN A 204 -21.01 41.43 22.68
C GLN A 204 -21.53 40.35 23.63
N THR A 205 -22.79 40.42 24.05
CA THR A 205 -23.43 39.43 24.93
C THR A 205 -23.48 38.05 24.27
N VAL A 206 -23.94 37.98 23.02
CA VAL A 206 -24.03 36.72 22.26
C VAL A 206 -22.64 36.13 21.98
N THR A 207 -21.65 36.97 21.69
CA THR A 207 -20.27 36.53 21.50
C THR A 207 -19.71 35.94 22.79
N GLN A 208 -19.96 36.59 23.93
CA GLN A 208 -19.50 36.13 25.24
C GLN A 208 -20.16 34.80 25.64
N GLU A 209 -21.46 34.64 25.38
CA GLU A 209 -22.17 33.39 25.60
C GLU A 209 -21.59 32.24 24.77
N ILE A 210 -21.27 32.48 23.50
CA ILE A 210 -20.63 31.48 22.63
C ILE A 210 -19.23 31.14 23.14
N SER A 211 -18.42 32.13 23.50
CA SER A 211 -17.06 31.90 24.05
C SER A 211 -17.09 31.11 25.36
N ASN A 212 -18.12 31.32 26.18
CA ASN A 212 -18.31 30.59 27.44
C ASN A 212 -18.95 29.20 27.25
N SER A 213 -19.42 28.86 26.04
CA SER A 213 -20.03 27.56 25.77
C SER A 213 -19.00 26.44 25.88
N SER A 214 -19.40 25.31 26.48
CA SER A 214 -18.54 24.13 26.61
C SER A 214 -18.02 23.64 25.26
N GLN A 215 -18.84 23.78 24.22
CA GLN A 215 -18.51 23.40 22.85
C GLN A 215 -17.38 24.25 22.27
N TYR A 216 -17.43 25.58 22.46
CA TYR A 216 -16.35 26.46 21.99
C TYR A 216 -15.05 26.24 22.77
N GLN A 217 -15.14 26.04 24.09
CA GLN A 217 -13.97 25.71 24.93
C GLN A 217 -13.29 24.40 24.52
N GLU A 218 -14.06 23.40 24.09
CA GLU A 218 -13.52 22.15 23.54
C GLU A 218 -12.76 22.39 22.23
N ILE A 219 -13.33 23.20 21.33
CA ILE A 219 -12.68 23.61 20.08
C ILE A 219 -11.38 24.37 20.38
N GLU A 220 -11.40 25.30 21.33
CA GLU A 220 -10.23 26.08 21.71
C GLU A 220 -9.10 25.18 22.24
N ARG A 221 -9.43 24.24 23.14
CA ARG A 221 -8.47 23.26 23.66
C ARG A 221 -7.86 22.42 22.54
N PHE A 222 -8.69 21.91 21.64
CA PHE A 222 -8.25 21.12 20.49
C PHE A 222 -7.26 21.90 19.60
N ILE A 223 -7.52 23.19 19.36
CA ILE A 223 -6.60 24.04 18.58
C ILE A 223 -5.29 24.32 19.34
N GLN A 224 -5.33 24.51 20.66
CA GLN A 224 -4.11 24.71 21.45
C GLN A 224 -3.24 23.45 21.48
N GLU A 225 -3.84 22.27 21.64
CA GLU A 225 -3.15 20.98 21.53
C GLU A 225 -2.50 20.82 20.14
N ALA A 226 -3.24 21.13 19.08
CA ALA A 226 -2.72 21.07 17.72
C ALA A 226 -1.54 22.01 17.47
N LYS A 227 -1.54 23.22 18.07
CA LYS A 227 -0.41 24.15 17.97
C LYS A 227 0.86 23.60 18.60
N GLN A 228 0.74 22.80 19.66
CA GLN A 228 1.88 22.17 20.33
C GLN A 228 2.24 20.78 19.77
N ASP A 229 1.47 20.26 18.81
CA ASP A 229 1.71 18.93 18.24
C ASP A 229 3.07 18.88 17.52
N PRO A 230 3.95 17.90 17.80
CA PRO A 230 5.24 17.75 17.11
C PRO A 230 5.10 17.46 15.60
N ARG A 231 3.91 17.05 15.16
CA ARG A 231 3.58 16.83 13.75
C ARG A 231 3.13 18.10 13.05
N ASN A 232 2.87 19.18 13.78
CA ASN A 232 2.56 20.48 13.21
C ASN A 232 3.70 20.95 12.29
N PRO A 233 3.46 21.07 10.97
CA PRO A 233 4.49 21.42 10.01
C PRO A 233 5.04 22.84 10.21
N PHE A 234 4.35 23.70 10.97
CA PHE A 234 4.78 25.06 11.29
C PHE A 234 5.76 25.14 12.45
N ASN A 235 5.84 24.09 13.28
CA ASN A 235 6.79 24.03 14.40
C ASN A 235 8.19 23.57 13.97
N LYS A 236 8.36 23.18 12.71
CA LYS A 236 9.64 22.76 12.15
C LYS A 236 10.31 23.95 11.48
N THR A 237 11.51 24.28 11.92
CA THR A 237 12.35 25.26 11.23
C THR A 237 12.60 24.77 9.80
N PRO A 238 12.50 25.64 8.78
CA PRO A 238 12.89 25.26 7.44
C PRO A 238 14.38 24.90 7.43
N GLU A 239 14.71 23.62 7.19
CA GLU A 239 16.02 23.21 6.67
C GLU A 239 16.19 23.70 5.22
#